data_AF-A0A0S9Q151-F1
#
_entry.id   AF-A0A0S9Q151-F1
#
_cell.length_a   1.000
_cell.length_b   1.000
_cell.length_c   1.000
_cell.angle_alpha   90.00
_cell.angle_beta   90.00
_cell.angle_gamma   90.00
#
_symmetry.space_group_name_H-M   'P 1'
#
loop_
_entity.id
_entity.type
_entity.pdbx_description
1 polymer ?
#
loop_
_entity_poly.entity_id
_entity_poly.type
_entity_poly.pdbx_seq_one_letter_code
_entity_poly.pdbx_strand_id
1 'polypeptide(L)'
;MGIVVNEVIASSGWVEEQRDRVEWSCLADGGKAQAAWRHLGFSIEEAADWFDQLSGLESKALSAEECAQLAAGWVVAGFSLADVPAWFDCLPHVGPVERAMVAREWRESGFTARSAQRWASREDVTVAVLLENGGWHPRQRDLLDLLLLNDERHLRVALISAPVSPAHVLDYVKAGLALAEFAAYENQVRQRRPIQAVLRDLGKRRTYSHSLAFRLDAVIAELPAGSTGYHVESLLPDAVDPTACDHEPLSPLPPGYDGPQIVETWSDRGLAVWTRGAGEWMEGGVPGDYAYVPILGWSESDQEVVRVAFSADLEEGESCEVSWPPRASLWTEGSVSEPDLQGCDAHESFDPMCLDCPVASQSADMDPAEWRWYVGVEVFRPAEDDDERFEVDCSYQHILTTRMDPRAVEYSESGPLR
;
A
#
# COMPACT_ATOMS: atom_id res chain seq x y z
N MET A 1 48.01 38.45 -77.37
CA MET A 1 46.96 37.70 -76.64
C MET A 1 47.66 36.65 -75.79
N GLY A 2 47.96 36.97 -74.54
CA GLY A 2 48.44 36.00 -73.57
C GLY A 2 47.28 35.63 -72.66
N ILE A 3 46.87 34.37 -72.68
CA ILE A 3 45.96 33.83 -71.67
C ILE A 3 46.83 33.53 -70.46
N VAL A 4 46.72 34.36 -69.42
CA VAL A 4 47.26 34.05 -68.10
C VAL A 4 46.30 33.07 -67.47
N VAL A 5 46.70 31.79 -67.43
CA VAL A 5 46.09 30.79 -66.58
C VAL A 5 46.51 31.14 -65.15
N ASN A 6 45.61 31.74 -64.38
CA ASN A 6 45.76 31.82 -62.94
C ASN A 6 45.55 30.40 -62.39
N GLU A 7 46.65 29.70 -62.14
CA GLU A 7 46.68 28.57 -61.21
C GLU A 7 46.21 29.08 -59.84
N VAL A 8 44.93 28.85 -59.53
CA VAL A 8 44.47 28.83 -58.16
C VAL A 8 45.01 27.54 -57.56
N ILE A 9 46.22 27.60 -57.02
CA ILE A 9 46.65 26.64 -56.00
C ILE A 9 45.82 27.00 -54.76
N ALA A 10 44.59 26.51 -54.71
CA ALA A 10 43.92 26.31 -53.44
C ALA A 10 44.84 25.37 -52.66
N SER A 11 45.46 25.88 -51.59
CA SER A 11 46.26 25.05 -50.70
C SER A 11 45.43 23.81 -50.35
N SER A 12 46.05 22.63 -50.32
CA SER A 12 45.38 21.38 -49.94
C SER A 12 44.54 21.55 -48.67
N GLY A 13 45.01 22.38 -47.74
CA GLY A 13 44.27 22.77 -46.53
C GLY A 13 42.94 23.49 -46.76
N TRP A 14 42.76 24.33 -47.78
CA TRP A 14 41.45 24.96 -48.05
C TRP A 14 40.46 23.98 -48.66
N VAL A 15 40.93 23.07 -49.52
CA VAL A 15 40.08 22.03 -50.12
C VAL A 15 39.69 20.99 -49.07
N GLU A 16 40.60 20.59 -48.19
CA GLU A 16 40.33 19.77 -47.02
C GLU A 16 39.36 20.49 -46.06
N GLU A 17 39.58 21.77 -45.75
CA GLU A 17 38.70 22.55 -44.87
C GLU A 17 37.29 22.75 -45.45
N GLN A 18 37.14 22.95 -46.77
CA GLN A 18 35.83 23.05 -47.42
C GLN A 18 35.12 21.69 -47.52
N ARG A 19 35.87 20.61 -47.80
CA ARG A 19 35.31 19.26 -47.84
C ARG A 19 34.86 18.81 -46.45
N ASP A 20 35.68 19.05 -45.43
CA ASP A 20 35.32 18.83 -44.03
C ASP A 20 34.12 19.69 -43.62
N ARG A 21 34.01 20.94 -44.08
CA ARG A 21 32.85 21.79 -43.77
C ARG A 21 31.54 21.26 -44.37
N VAL A 22 31.60 20.66 -45.56
CA VAL A 22 30.46 20.02 -46.22
C VAL A 22 30.07 18.72 -45.52
N GLU A 23 31.04 17.89 -45.14
CA GLU A 23 30.80 16.60 -44.47
C GLU A 23 30.18 16.76 -43.06
N TRP A 24 30.47 17.86 -42.36
CA TRP A 24 29.90 18.16 -41.03
C TRP A 24 28.56 18.93 -41.07
N SER A 25 28.01 19.23 -42.25
CA SER A 25 26.76 20.03 -42.38
C SER A 25 25.51 19.32 -41.84
N CYS A 26 25.59 18.01 -41.58
CA CYS A 26 24.53 17.19 -40.98
C CYS A 26 24.35 17.38 -39.46
N LEU A 27 25.30 18.02 -38.77
CA LEU A 27 25.38 18.13 -37.30
C LEU A 27 24.95 19.52 -36.75
N ALA A 28 23.99 20.15 -37.42
CA ALA A 28 23.42 21.49 -37.17
C ALA A 28 24.10 22.67 -37.88
N ASP A 29 23.29 23.71 -38.15
CA ASP A 29 23.61 24.90 -38.92
C ASP A 29 24.56 25.87 -38.17
N GLY A 30 25.85 25.56 -38.13
CA GLY A 30 26.83 26.55 -37.66
C GLY A 30 28.26 26.04 -37.50
N GLY A 31 29.22 26.79 -38.06
CA GLY A 31 30.65 26.44 -37.97
C GLY A 31 31.22 26.41 -36.54
N LYS A 32 30.54 27.02 -35.55
CA LYS A 32 30.95 26.97 -34.14
C LYS A 32 30.67 25.61 -33.48
N ALA A 33 29.53 24.99 -33.78
CA ALA A 33 29.19 23.67 -33.27
C ALA A 33 30.15 22.60 -33.82
N GLN A 34 30.44 22.65 -35.12
CA GLN A 34 31.42 21.78 -35.77
C GLN A 34 32.81 21.94 -35.15
N ALA A 35 33.22 23.17 -34.85
CA ALA A 35 34.50 23.43 -34.18
C ALA A 35 34.55 22.81 -32.78
N ALA A 36 33.44 22.82 -32.01
CA ALA A 36 33.40 22.25 -30.67
C ALA A 36 33.65 20.73 -30.67
N TRP A 37 32.95 19.97 -31.51
CA TRP A 37 33.15 18.52 -31.66
C TRP A 37 34.58 18.17 -32.09
N ARG A 38 35.11 18.91 -33.06
CA ARG A 38 36.49 18.72 -33.53
C ARG A 38 37.53 19.05 -32.45
N HIS A 39 37.34 20.14 -31.71
CA HIS A 39 38.23 20.50 -30.60
C HIS A 39 38.25 19.44 -29.50
N LEU A 40 37.16 18.72 -29.33
CA LEU A 40 37.04 17.60 -28.39
C LEU A 40 37.49 16.25 -28.97
N GLY A 41 37.93 16.23 -30.23
CA GLY A 41 38.58 15.08 -30.87
C GLY A 41 37.63 14.07 -31.52
N PHE A 42 36.35 14.39 -31.68
CA PHE A 42 35.38 13.51 -32.33
C PHE A 42 35.50 13.54 -33.86
N SER A 43 35.38 12.37 -34.49
CA SER A 43 35.11 12.25 -35.91
C SER A 43 33.66 12.64 -36.24
N ILE A 44 33.34 12.80 -37.54
CA ILE A 44 31.98 13.14 -38.00
C ILE A 44 30.99 12.06 -37.61
N GLU A 45 31.36 10.80 -37.85
CA GLU A 45 30.51 9.64 -37.60
C GLU A 45 30.21 9.53 -36.09
N GLU A 46 31.24 9.63 -35.26
CA GLU A 46 31.06 9.63 -33.80
C GLU A 46 30.20 10.80 -33.33
N ALA A 47 30.46 12.02 -33.84
CA ALA A 47 29.67 13.18 -33.45
C ALA A 47 28.20 13.05 -33.88
N ALA A 48 27.92 12.46 -35.06
CA ALA A 48 26.56 12.20 -35.53
C ALA A 48 25.83 11.21 -34.62
N ASP A 49 26.47 10.10 -34.28
CA ASP A 49 25.89 9.09 -33.40
C ASP A 49 25.64 9.63 -31.98
N TRP A 50 26.59 10.39 -31.43
CA TRP A 50 26.43 11.04 -30.12
C TRP A 50 25.34 12.11 -30.12
N PHE A 51 25.26 12.91 -31.19
CA PHE A 51 24.27 13.96 -31.32
C PHE A 51 22.86 13.38 -31.41
N ASP A 52 22.65 12.35 -32.24
CA ASP A 52 21.35 11.68 -32.37
C ASP A 52 20.91 11.06 -31.03
N GLN A 53 21.82 10.33 -30.36
CA GLN A 53 21.54 9.69 -29.09
C GLN A 53 21.20 10.69 -27.97
N LEU A 54 21.98 11.76 -27.81
CA LEU A 54 21.77 12.74 -26.72
C LEU A 54 20.55 13.64 -26.99
N SER A 55 20.30 14.00 -28.25
CA SER A 55 19.12 14.77 -28.63
C SER A 55 17.82 14.01 -28.39
N GLY A 56 17.86 12.67 -28.45
CA GLY A 56 16.72 11.81 -28.13
C GLY A 56 16.45 11.60 -26.64
N LEU A 57 17.43 11.90 -25.76
CA LEU A 57 17.34 11.65 -24.31
C LEU A 57 16.90 12.88 -23.51
N GLU A 58 17.20 14.10 -23.98
CA GLU A 58 16.75 15.32 -23.31
C GLU A 58 15.37 15.77 -23.81
N SER A 59 14.50 16.16 -22.88
CA SER A 59 13.20 16.76 -23.21
C SER A 59 13.32 18.17 -23.77
N LYS A 60 14.42 18.87 -23.45
CA LYS A 60 14.78 20.17 -23.99
C LYS A 60 15.76 19.98 -25.15
N ALA A 61 15.48 20.64 -26.28
CA ALA A 61 16.42 20.70 -27.39
C ALA A 61 17.77 21.26 -26.93
N LEU A 62 18.81 20.44 -27.02
CA LEU A 62 20.19 20.82 -26.77
C LEU A 62 20.79 21.46 -28.02
N SER A 63 21.65 22.46 -27.82
CA SER A 63 22.52 22.92 -28.90
C SER A 63 23.59 21.87 -29.20
N ALA A 64 24.09 21.86 -30.44
CA ALA A 64 25.17 20.95 -30.82
C ALA A 64 26.47 21.16 -30.02
N GLU A 65 26.71 22.35 -29.48
CA GLU A 65 27.84 22.61 -28.57
C GLU A 65 27.63 21.96 -27.20
N GLU A 66 26.41 22.02 -26.65
CA GLU A 66 26.05 21.33 -25.40
C GLU A 66 26.15 19.80 -25.58
N CYS A 67 25.64 19.25 -26.69
CA CYS A 67 25.80 17.82 -27.00
C CYS A 67 27.29 17.41 -27.08
N ALA A 68 28.15 18.25 -27.66
CA ALA A 68 29.59 17.97 -27.75
C ALA A 68 30.23 17.87 -26.35
N GLN A 69 29.89 18.81 -25.46
CA GLN A 69 30.39 18.83 -24.09
C GLN A 69 29.89 17.63 -23.28
N LEU A 70 28.61 17.27 -23.42
CA LEU A 70 28.04 16.09 -22.76
C LEU A 70 28.70 14.80 -23.26
N ALA A 71 28.83 14.63 -24.58
CA ALA A 71 29.49 13.46 -25.17
C ALA A 71 30.94 13.33 -24.68
N ALA A 72 31.71 14.42 -24.66
CA ALA A 72 33.05 14.43 -24.09
C ALA A 72 33.05 14.01 -22.61
N GLY A 73 32.09 14.50 -21.81
CA GLY A 73 31.93 14.11 -20.42
C GLY A 73 31.72 12.60 -20.25
N TRP A 74 30.82 12.00 -21.03
CA TRP A 74 30.56 10.55 -21.01
C TRP A 74 31.77 9.72 -21.45
N VAL A 75 32.48 10.15 -22.51
CA VAL A 75 33.70 9.49 -22.98
C VAL A 75 34.80 9.55 -21.93
N VAL A 76 35.03 10.73 -21.31
CA VAL A 76 36.02 10.90 -20.23
C VAL A 76 35.65 10.10 -18.98
N ALA A 77 34.35 9.98 -18.70
CA ALA A 77 33.83 9.11 -17.64
C ALA A 77 33.97 7.61 -17.97
N GLY A 78 34.39 7.29 -19.21
CA GLY A 78 34.67 5.93 -19.68
C GLY A 78 33.43 5.15 -20.07
N PHE A 79 32.37 5.82 -20.53
CA PHE A 79 31.15 5.17 -21.01
C PHE A 79 31.16 5.08 -22.53
N SER A 80 30.62 3.97 -23.05
CA SER A 80 30.32 3.87 -24.48
C SER A 80 28.98 4.53 -24.78
N LEU A 81 28.75 4.86 -26.05
CA LEU A 81 27.48 5.40 -26.52
C LEU A 81 26.29 4.50 -26.11
N ALA A 82 26.47 3.18 -26.18
CA ALA A 82 25.43 2.20 -25.85
C ALA A 82 25.06 2.16 -24.35
N ASP A 83 25.98 2.56 -23.47
CA ASP A 83 25.72 2.57 -22.01
C ASP A 83 24.93 3.80 -21.56
N VAL A 84 25.04 4.90 -22.31
CA VAL A 84 24.53 6.21 -21.91
C VAL A 84 23.03 6.20 -21.62
N PRO A 85 22.14 5.64 -22.47
CA PRO A 85 20.69 5.68 -22.22
C PRO A 85 20.30 5.10 -20.86
N ALA A 86 20.88 3.93 -20.50
CA ALA A 86 20.55 3.26 -19.25
C ALA A 86 20.97 4.08 -18.01
N TRP A 87 22.15 4.72 -18.05
CA TRP A 87 22.61 5.58 -16.97
C TRP A 87 21.90 6.94 -16.95
N PHE A 88 21.44 7.40 -18.11
CA PHE A 88 20.67 8.62 -18.25
C PHE A 88 19.31 8.49 -17.55
N ASP A 89 18.60 7.40 -17.84
CA ASP A 89 17.31 7.07 -17.22
C ASP A 89 17.44 6.76 -15.72
N CYS A 90 18.60 6.27 -15.28
CA CYS A 90 18.88 5.98 -13.88
C CYS A 90 19.08 7.26 -13.04
N LEU A 91 19.53 8.35 -13.64
CA LEU A 91 19.93 9.59 -12.95
C LEU A 91 19.14 10.83 -13.42
N PRO A 92 17.79 10.78 -13.44
CA PRO A 92 16.98 11.87 -13.99
C PRO A 92 17.02 13.12 -13.10
N HIS A 93 17.33 12.96 -11.82
CA HIS A 93 17.45 14.02 -10.82
C HIS A 93 18.81 14.74 -10.85
N VAL A 94 19.81 14.17 -11.54
CA VAL A 94 21.14 14.78 -11.71
C VAL A 94 21.14 15.64 -12.95
N GLY A 95 21.74 16.83 -12.87
CA GLY A 95 21.89 17.72 -14.02
C GLY A 95 22.67 17.06 -15.16
N PRO A 96 22.35 17.33 -16.44
CA PRO A 96 22.93 16.61 -17.59
C PRO A 96 24.47 16.64 -17.62
N VAL A 97 25.07 17.76 -17.21
CA VAL A 97 26.53 17.97 -17.17
C VAL A 97 27.22 17.11 -16.11
N GLU A 98 26.61 16.92 -14.95
CA GLU A 98 27.19 16.17 -13.83
C GLU A 98 26.90 14.66 -13.94
N ARG A 99 25.90 14.29 -14.73
CA ARG A 99 25.36 12.93 -14.85
C ARG A 99 26.42 11.90 -15.20
N ALA A 100 27.35 12.21 -16.10
CA ALA A 100 28.43 11.30 -16.50
C ALA A 100 29.40 11.00 -15.34
N MET A 101 29.72 12.01 -14.52
CA MET A 101 30.62 11.83 -13.37
C MET A 101 29.95 11.05 -12.24
N VAL A 102 28.67 11.34 -11.97
CA VAL A 102 27.89 10.56 -10.99
C VAL A 102 27.74 9.12 -11.46
N ALA A 103 27.38 8.88 -12.73
CA ALA A 103 27.29 7.52 -13.28
C ALA A 103 28.62 6.75 -13.13
N ARG A 104 29.75 7.43 -13.35
CA ARG A 104 31.08 6.84 -13.14
C ARG A 104 31.30 6.45 -11.68
N GLU A 105 30.97 7.34 -10.74
CA GLU A 105 31.11 7.07 -9.30
C GLU A 105 30.30 5.82 -8.87
N TRP A 106 29.06 5.71 -9.33
CA TRP A 106 28.21 4.53 -9.09
C TRP A 106 28.80 3.27 -9.72
N ARG A 107 29.29 3.36 -10.96
CA ARG A 107 29.91 2.23 -11.66
C ARG A 107 31.21 1.76 -11.01
N GLU A 108 32.08 2.68 -10.61
CA GLU A 108 33.33 2.38 -9.90
C GLU A 108 33.05 1.77 -8.51
N SER A 109 31.90 2.09 -7.92
CA SER A 109 31.42 1.49 -6.67
C SER A 109 30.77 0.10 -6.86
N GLY A 110 30.78 -0.43 -8.09
CA GLY A 110 30.30 -1.79 -8.41
C GLY A 110 28.85 -1.88 -8.89
N PHE A 111 28.17 -0.75 -9.13
CA PHE A 111 26.80 -0.78 -9.64
C PHE A 111 26.73 -0.89 -11.16
N THR A 112 25.68 -1.55 -11.63
CA THR A 112 25.16 -1.40 -12.99
C THR A 112 24.06 -0.35 -12.98
N ALA A 113 23.72 0.25 -14.14
CA ALA A 113 22.60 1.19 -14.21
C ALA A 113 21.31 0.60 -13.61
N ARG A 114 21.04 -0.68 -13.89
CA ARG A 114 19.87 -1.40 -13.38
C ARG A 114 19.87 -1.55 -11.86
N SER A 115 21.00 -1.86 -11.23
CA SER A 115 21.07 -1.97 -9.77
C SER A 115 21.10 -0.59 -9.10
N ALA A 116 21.76 0.39 -9.72
CA ALA A 116 21.78 1.78 -9.25
C ALA A 116 20.37 2.39 -9.23
N GLN A 117 19.51 2.06 -10.19
CA GLN A 117 18.15 2.61 -10.30
C GLN A 117 17.29 2.42 -9.03
N ARG A 118 17.60 1.41 -8.21
CA ARG A 118 16.92 1.18 -6.92
C ARG A 118 17.22 2.27 -5.89
N TRP A 119 18.44 2.80 -5.92
CA TRP A 119 19.01 3.62 -4.86
C TRP A 119 19.31 5.05 -5.27
N ALA A 120 19.59 5.28 -6.55
CA ALA A 120 20.11 6.55 -7.05
C ALA A 120 19.22 7.75 -6.71
N SER A 121 17.89 7.59 -6.70
CA SER A 121 16.96 8.65 -6.32
C SER A 121 16.74 8.80 -4.81
N ARG A 122 17.31 7.91 -3.98
CA ARG A 122 17.03 7.78 -2.54
C ARG A 122 18.24 8.02 -1.66
N GLU A 123 19.43 7.68 -2.14
CA GLU A 123 20.66 7.64 -1.34
C GLU A 123 21.86 8.10 -2.16
N ASP A 124 22.86 8.62 -1.46
CA ASP A 124 24.21 8.74 -2.03
C ASP A 124 24.84 7.36 -2.26
N VAL A 125 25.87 7.33 -3.11
CA VAL A 125 26.53 6.07 -3.49
C VAL A 125 27.11 5.32 -2.28
N THR A 126 27.57 6.03 -1.24
CA THR A 126 28.23 5.41 -0.09
C THR A 126 27.22 4.62 0.72
N VAL A 127 26.05 5.20 1.00
CA VAL A 127 24.96 4.51 1.70
C VAL A 127 24.35 3.42 0.83
N ALA A 128 24.23 3.65 -0.49
CA ALA A 128 23.72 2.65 -1.42
C ALA A 128 24.60 1.38 -1.46
N VAL A 129 25.92 1.52 -1.44
CA VAL A 129 26.85 0.37 -1.34
C VAL A 129 26.58 -0.45 -0.08
N LEU A 130 26.34 0.19 1.07
CA LEU A 130 26.05 -0.51 2.32
C LEU A 130 24.71 -1.26 2.26
N LEU A 131 23.69 -0.62 1.70
CA LEU A 131 22.35 -1.21 1.54
C LEU A 131 22.38 -2.41 0.58
N GLU A 132 22.97 -2.25 -0.60
CA GLU A 132 23.06 -3.32 -1.61
C GLU A 132 23.87 -4.51 -1.08
N ASN A 133 25.03 -4.27 -0.46
CA ASN A 133 25.86 -5.35 0.11
C ASN A 133 25.21 -6.01 1.33
N GLY A 134 24.41 -5.26 2.10
CA GLY A 134 23.63 -5.78 3.23
C GLY A 134 22.38 -6.56 2.82
N GLY A 135 22.03 -6.56 1.52
CA GLY A 135 20.83 -7.22 0.99
C GLY A 135 19.53 -6.50 1.34
N TRP A 136 19.59 -5.18 1.57
CA TRP A 136 18.41 -4.37 1.85
C TRP A 136 17.54 -4.21 0.60
N HIS A 137 16.22 -4.21 0.80
CA HIS A 137 15.26 -3.76 -0.21
C HIS A 137 14.94 -2.25 -0.02
N PRO A 138 14.67 -1.46 -1.08
CA PRO A 138 14.31 -0.05 -0.94
C PRO A 138 13.16 0.19 0.05
N ARG A 139 12.10 -0.62 -0.01
CA ARG A 139 10.98 -0.54 0.93
C ARG A 139 11.34 -0.93 2.37
N GLN A 140 12.32 -1.79 2.59
CA GLN A 140 12.85 -2.06 3.93
C GLN A 140 13.64 -0.88 4.49
N ARG A 141 14.39 -0.18 3.63
CA ARG A 141 15.05 1.08 4.00
C ARG A 141 14.01 2.15 4.35
N ASP A 142 12.94 2.26 3.57
CA ASP A 142 11.86 3.21 3.84
C ASP A 142 11.17 2.91 5.18
N LEU A 143 10.92 1.64 5.50
CA LEU A 143 10.43 1.23 6.83
C LEU A 143 11.39 1.64 7.94
N LEU A 144 12.70 1.47 7.74
CA LEU A 144 13.69 1.87 8.72
C LEU A 144 13.63 3.39 8.97
N ASP A 145 13.56 4.20 7.92
CA ASP A 145 13.45 5.66 8.04
C ASP A 145 12.20 6.08 8.81
N LEU A 146 11.04 5.46 8.51
CA LEU A 146 9.79 5.73 9.24
C LEU A 146 9.89 5.34 10.71
N LEU A 147 10.47 4.17 11.02
CA LEU A 147 10.65 3.71 12.40
C LEU A 147 11.61 4.60 13.22
N LEU A 148 12.57 5.27 12.56
CA LEU A 148 13.53 6.19 13.17
C LEU A 148 13.06 7.66 13.22
N LEU A 149 11.87 7.96 12.67
CA LEU A 149 11.26 9.30 12.70
C LEU A 149 12.17 10.44 12.19
N ASN A 150 12.93 10.20 11.11
CA ASN A 150 13.79 11.15 10.37
C ASN A 150 14.96 11.85 11.14
N ASP A 151 14.93 11.99 12.46
CA ASP A 151 15.92 12.77 13.22
C ASP A 151 17.19 11.99 13.62
N GLU A 152 17.23 10.68 13.41
CA GLU A 152 18.34 9.81 13.81
C GLU A 152 19.20 9.32 12.63
N ARG A 153 19.52 10.20 11.67
CA ARG A 153 20.36 9.84 10.48
C ARG A 153 21.67 9.13 10.84
N HIS A 154 22.30 9.51 11.94
CA HIS A 154 23.54 8.89 12.42
C HIS A 154 23.32 7.45 12.92
N LEU A 155 22.15 7.17 13.52
CA LEU A 155 21.76 5.82 13.94
C LEU A 155 21.43 4.94 12.73
N ARG A 156 20.83 5.52 11.69
CA ARG A 156 20.47 4.79 10.45
C ARG A 156 21.68 4.09 9.81
N VAL A 157 22.78 4.81 9.62
CA VAL A 157 24.00 4.23 9.02
C VAL A 157 24.56 3.10 9.90
N ALA A 158 24.52 3.26 11.22
CA ALA A 158 24.95 2.22 12.16
C ALA A 158 24.05 0.97 12.10
N LEU A 159 22.74 1.15 11.92
CA LEU A 159 21.77 0.07 11.78
C LEU A 159 21.91 -0.68 10.45
N ILE A 160 22.08 0.05 9.33
CA ILE A 160 22.33 -0.54 8.01
C ILE A 160 23.64 -1.34 8.02
N SER A 161 24.67 -0.84 8.71
CA SER A 161 25.98 -1.49 8.80
C SER A 161 26.05 -2.61 9.85
N ALA A 162 24.96 -2.87 10.57
CA ALA A 162 24.94 -3.90 11.59
C ALA A 162 25.13 -5.29 10.96
N PRO A 163 25.86 -6.22 11.60
CA PRO A 163 26.18 -7.54 11.04
C PRO A 163 25.00 -8.51 11.16
N VAL A 164 23.81 -8.06 10.81
CA VAL A 164 22.52 -8.74 10.98
C VAL A 164 21.68 -8.59 9.71
N SER A 165 20.68 -9.44 9.51
CA SER A 165 19.83 -9.33 8.32
C SER A 165 18.94 -8.07 8.40
N PRO A 166 18.60 -7.43 7.26
CA PRO A 166 17.68 -6.29 7.23
C PRO A 166 16.35 -6.55 7.94
N ALA A 167 15.78 -7.74 7.74
CA ALA A 167 14.52 -8.15 8.38
C ALA A 167 14.63 -8.15 9.91
N HIS A 168 15.75 -8.64 10.45
CA HIS A 168 15.96 -8.63 11.90
C HIS A 168 16.20 -7.21 12.44
N VAL A 169 16.92 -6.35 11.70
CA VAL A 169 17.06 -4.93 12.08
C VAL A 169 15.69 -4.30 12.26
N LEU A 170 14.80 -4.46 11.27
CA LEU A 170 13.45 -3.91 11.33
C LEU A 170 12.65 -4.47 12.51
N ASP A 171 12.72 -5.78 12.75
CA ASP A 171 12.06 -6.43 13.90
C ASP A 171 12.56 -5.85 15.23
N TYR A 172 13.87 -5.69 15.39
CA TYR A 172 14.48 -5.17 16.61
C TYR A 172 14.17 -3.69 16.83
N VAL A 173 14.23 -2.88 15.77
CA VAL A 173 13.88 -1.46 15.82
C VAL A 173 12.39 -1.32 16.16
N LYS A 174 11.49 -2.07 15.52
CA LYS A 174 10.06 -2.05 15.84
C LYS A 174 9.80 -2.48 17.29
N ALA A 175 10.52 -3.48 17.80
CA ALA A 175 10.46 -3.89 19.20
C ALA A 175 11.06 -2.87 20.19
N GLY A 176 11.76 -1.83 19.71
CA GLY A 176 12.35 -0.80 20.56
C GLY A 176 13.65 -1.22 21.24
N LEU A 177 14.35 -2.21 20.68
CA LEU A 177 15.66 -2.63 21.19
C LEU A 177 16.74 -1.60 20.85
N ALA A 178 17.69 -1.41 21.76
CA ALA A 178 18.90 -0.63 21.48
C ALA A 178 19.86 -1.43 20.59
N LEU A 179 20.66 -0.74 19.77
CA LEU A 179 21.64 -1.37 18.87
C LEU A 179 22.62 -2.31 19.60
N ALA A 180 22.99 -1.97 20.84
CA ALA A 180 23.87 -2.80 21.67
C ALA A 180 23.28 -4.18 22.02
N GLU A 181 21.95 -4.34 21.93
CA GLU A 181 21.23 -5.57 22.26
C GLU A 181 21.13 -6.53 21.06
N PHE A 182 21.34 -6.04 19.83
CA PHE A 182 21.12 -6.82 18.59
C PHE A 182 21.94 -8.11 18.59
N ALA A 183 23.21 -8.05 19.00
CA ALA A 183 24.09 -9.22 19.02
C ALA A 183 23.58 -10.33 19.95
N ALA A 184 22.93 -9.97 21.07
CA ALA A 184 22.36 -10.93 22.00
C ALA A 184 21.13 -11.63 21.39
N TYR A 185 20.25 -10.88 20.72
CA TYR A 185 19.07 -11.44 20.06
C TYR A 185 19.44 -12.28 18.82
N GLU A 186 20.43 -11.85 18.03
CA GLU A 186 20.94 -12.65 16.92
C GLU A 186 21.48 -14.00 17.35
N ASN A 187 22.19 -14.06 18.48
CA ASN A 187 22.65 -15.33 19.02
C ASN A 187 21.47 -16.25 19.34
N GLN A 188 20.34 -15.70 19.81
CA GLN A 188 19.12 -16.46 20.05
C GLN A 188 18.47 -16.95 18.75
N VAL A 189 18.42 -16.12 17.70
CA VAL A 189 17.94 -16.53 16.37
C VAL A 189 18.79 -17.67 15.80
N ARG A 190 20.12 -17.56 15.88
CA ARG A 190 21.04 -18.63 15.43
C ARG A 190 20.87 -19.93 16.20
N GLN A 191 20.50 -19.84 17.48
CA GLN A 191 20.13 -20.98 18.32
C GLN A 191 18.69 -21.48 18.08
N ARG A 192 17.96 -20.92 17.11
CA ARG A 192 16.57 -21.25 16.77
C ARG A 192 15.61 -21.10 17.95
N ARG A 193 15.86 -20.12 18.83
CA ARG A 193 14.91 -19.77 19.89
C ARG A 193 13.76 -18.96 19.30
N PRO A 194 12.51 -19.19 19.73
CA PRO A 194 11.35 -18.45 19.24
C PRO A 194 11.31 -17.05 19.85
N ILE A 195 12.06 -16.10 19.30
CA ILE A 195 12.13 -14.73 19.83
C ILE A 195 10.98 -13.83 19.36
N GLN A 196 10.23 -14.23 18.33
CA GLN A 196 9.17 -13.40 17.73
C GLN A 196 8.11 -12.97 18.74
N ALA A 197 7.63 -13.89 19.60
CA ALA A 197 6.67 -13.56 20.65
C ALA A 197 7.22 -12.51 21.64
N VAL A 198 8.51 -12.61 21.97
CA VAL A 198 9.19 -11.65 22.85
C VAL A 198 9.29 -10.28 22.19
N LEU A 199 9.70 -10.23 20.91
CA LEU A 199 9.78 -8.98 20.16
C LEU A 199 8.42 -8.31 20.00
N ARG A 200 7.37 -9.10 19.74
CA ARG A 200 5.98 -8.62 19.66
C ARG A 200 5.53 -8.00 20.99
N ASP A 201 5.78 -8.67 22.11
CA ASP A 201 5.40 -8.15 23.44
C ASP A 201 6.19 -6.90 23.86
N LEU A 202 7.45 -6.77 23.41
CA LEU A 202 8.22 -5.53 23.57
C LEU A 202 7.65 -4.41 22.70
N GLY A 203 7.36 -4.70 21.43
CA GLY A 203 6.79 -3.73 20.47
C GLY A 203 5.43 -3.19 20.89
N LYS A 204 4.56 -4.02 21.51
CA LYS A 204 3.27 -3.57 22.08
C LYS A 204 3.39 -2.45 23.12
N ARG A 205 4.56 -2.28 23.74
CA ARG A 205 4.81 -1.20 24.70
C ARG A 205 5.10 0.14 24.02
N ARG A 206 5.37 0.13 22.71
CA ARG A 206 5.56 1.35 21.93
C ARG A 206 4.22 1.83 21.40
N THR A 207 3.99 3.12 21.52
CA THR A 207 2.84 3.80 20.96
C THR A 207 3.28 4.51 19.68
N TYR A 208 2.66 4.15 18.56
CA TYR A 208 2.83 4.84 17.28
C TYR A 208 1.67 5.81 17.09
N SER A 209 1.92 6.98 16.51
CA SER A 209 0.83 7.84 16.07
C SER A 209 0.07 7.16 14.93
N HIS A 210 -1.22 7.44 14.78
CA HIS A 210 -2.01 6.87 13.69
C HIS A 210 -1.39 7.17 12.31
N SER A 211 -0.91 8.39 12.09
CA SER A 211 -0.22 8.79 10.86
C SER A 211 1.02 7.93 10.57
N LEU A 212 1.82 7.64 11.59
CA LEU A 212 3.01 6.81 11.43
C LEU A 212 2.64 5.34 11.20
N ALA A 213 1.68 4.80 11.95
CA ALA A 213 1.20 3.43 11.76
C ALA A 213 0.65 3.23 10.33
N PHE A 214 -0.16 4.17 9.86
CA PHE A 214 -0.71 4.17 8.50
C PHE A 214 0.39 4.15 7.43
N ARG A 215 1.41 5.01 7.57
CA ARG A 215 2.54 5.04 6.63
C ARG A 215 3.37 3.76 6.67
N LEU A 216 3.61 3.20 7.85
CA LEU A 216 4.31 1.93 8.00
C LEU A 216 3.55 0.81 7.28
N ASP A 217 2.23 0.73 7.45
CA ASP A 217 1.40 -0.29 6.82
C ASP A 217 1.36 -0.14 5.29
N ALA A 218 1.30 1.10 4.78
CA ALA A 218 1.41 1.36 3.34
C ALA A 218 2.76 0.86 2.75
N VAL A 219 3.88 1.05 3.46
CA VAL A 219 5.18 0.51 3.00
C VAL A 219 5.24 -1.01 3.15
N ILE A 220 4.63 -1.59 4.18
CA ILE A 220 4.53 -3.05 4.37
C ILE A 220 3.79 -3.70 3.19
N ALA A 221 2.69 -3.11 2.73
CA ALA A 221 1.90 -3.62 1.61
C ALA A 221 2.70 -3.73 0.30
N GLU A 222 3.73 -2.90 0.13
CA GLU A 222 4.62 -2.90 -1.04
C GLU A 222 5.88 -3.78 -0.87
N LEU A 223 6.05 -4.45 0.26
CA LEU A 223 7.19 -5.34 0.45
C LEU A 223 7.13 -6.55 -0.49
N PRO A 224 8.29 -7.11 -0.90
CA PRO A 224 8.33 -8.31 -1.72
C PRO A 224 7.54 -9.47 -1.09
N ALA A 225 6.79 -10.19 -1.92
CA ALA A 225 6.10 -11.39 -1.51
C ALA A 225 7.06 -12.40 -0.85
N GLY A 226 6.69 -12.93 0.31
CA GLY A 226 7.54 -13.81 1.11
C GLY A 226 8.40 -13.10 2.17
N SER A 227 8.31 -11.77 2.28
CA SER A 227 8.83 -11.05 3.45
C SER A 227 8.14 -11.57 4.72
N THR A 228 8.93 -11.90 5.75
CA THR A 228 8.42 -12.44 7.02
C THR A 228 9.12 -11.75 8.19
N GLY A 229 8.46 -11.68 9.34
CA GLY A 229 8.99 -11.06 10.54
C GLY A 229 7.91 -10.38 11.36
N TYR A 230 8.29 -9.81 12.49
CA TYR A 230 7.39 -8.97 13.28
C TYR A 230 7.16 -7.60 12.61
N HIS A 231 8.13 -7.11 11.83
CA HIS A 231 8.07 -5.83 11.14
C HIS A 231 6.94 -5.75 10.12
N VAL A 232 6.56 -6.87 9.51
CA VAL A 232 5.47 -6.96 8.53
C VAL A 232 4.08 -7.06 9.17
N GLU A 233 3.96 -7.14 10.49
CA GLU A 233 2.65 -7.10 11.17
C GLU A 233 2.07 -5.68 11.11
N SER A 234 0.80 -5.55 10.74
CA SER A 234 0.09 -4.26 10.72
C SER A 234 0.14 -3.58 12.10
N LEU A 235 0.36 -2.26 12.12
CA LEU A 235 0.32 -1.45 13.35
C LEU A 235 -1.02 -0.75 13.53
N LEU A 236 -1.80 -0.61 12.47
CA LEU A 236 -3.18 -0.21 12.60
C LEU A 236 -3.99 -1.35 13.24
N PRO A 237 -4.91 -1.03 14.16
CA PRO A 237 -5.78 -2.04 14.73
C PRO A 237 -6.68 -2.63 13.64
N ASP A 238 -6.33 -3.83 13.17
CA ASP A 238 -7.21 -4.68 12.35
C ASP A 238 -8.34 -5.32 13.17
N ALA A 239 -8.35 -5.17 14.49
CA ALA A 239 -9.33 -5.83 15.33
C ALA A 239 -10.69 -5.09 15.23
N VAL A 240 -11.36 -5.31 14.11
CA VAL A 240 -12.81 -5.40 14.08
C VAL A 240 -13.16 -6.36 15.20
N ASP A 241 -13.78 -5.86 16.25
CA ASP A 241 -14.32 -6.72 17.31
C ASP A 241 -15.52 -7.44 16.71
N PRO A 242 -15.44 -8.75 16.42
CA PRO A 242 -16.53 -9.45 15.75
C PRO A 242 -17.74 -9.63 16.67
N THR A 243 -17.60 -9.28 17.96
CA THR A 243 -18.66 -9.32 18.95
C THR A 243 -19.29 -7.94 19.19
N ALA A 244 -18.72 -6.87 18.65
CA ALA A 244 -19.27 -5.53 18.77
C ALA A 244 -20.45 -5.34 17.82
N CYS A 245 -21.61 -5.03 18.38
CA CYS A 245 -22.81 -4.68 17.63
C CYS A 245 -23.69 -3.68 18.38
N ASP A 246 -24.45 -2.90 17.61
CA ASP A 246 -25.45 -1.97 18.13
C ASP A 246 -26.85 -2.49 17.81
N HIS A 247 -27.77 -2.40 18.78
CA HIS A 247 -29.15 -2.82 18.60
C HIS A 247 -30.09 -1.62 18.51
N GLU A 248 -30.98 -1.65 17.52
CA GLU A 248 -32.12 -0.74 17.41
C GLU A 248 -33.42 -1.53 17.64
N PRO A 249 -34.01 -1.46 18.85
CA PRO A 249 -35.31 -2.07 19.10
C PRO A 249 -36.41 -1.34 18.32
N LEU A 250 -37.32 -2.12 17.73
CA LEU A 250 -38.49 -1.59 17.04
C LEU A 250 -39.75 -1.77 17.89
N SER A 251 -40.76 -0.95 17.62
CA SER A 251 -42.09 -1.10 18.23
C SER A 251 -42.62 -2.52 18.01
N PRO A 252 -43.15 -3.21 19.04
CA PRO A 252 -43.58 -2.67 20.33
C PRO A 252 -42.53 -2.72 21.47
N LEU A 253 -41.27 -3.05 21.19
CA LEU A 253 -40.26 -3.13 22.25
C LEU A 253 -40.00 -1.78 22.92
N PRO A 254 -39.69 -1.76 24.23
CA PRO A 254 -39.49 -0.52 24.96
C PRO A 254 -38.23 0.22 24.48
N PRO A 255 -38.26 1.57 24.43
CA PRO A 255 -37.06 2.37 24.19
C PRO A 255 -35.99 2.07 25.25
N GLY A 256 -34.79 1.71 24.83
CA GLY A 256 -33.69 1.34 25.73
C GLY A 256 -33.59 -0.15 26.07
N TYR A 257 -34.32 -1.02 25.36
CA TYR A 257 -33.97 -2.44 25.35
C TYR A 257 -32.59 -2.64 24.70
N ASP A 258 -31.61 -3.05 25.51
CA ASP A 258 -30.20 -3.17 25.10
C ASP A 258 -29.94 -4.33 24.12
N GLY A 259 -30.85 -5.29 24.01
CA GLY A 259 -30.70 -6.46 23.14
C GLY A 259 -29.71 -7.52 23.65
N PRO A 260 -29.72 -8.71 23.04
CA PRO A 260 -28.80 -9.79 23.39
C PRO A 260 -27.42 -9.57 22.75
N GLN A 261 -26.36 -9.90 23.47
CA GLN A 261 -24.99 -9.78 22.98
C GLN A 261 -24.59 -10.96 22.08
N ILE A 262 -23.63 -10.74 21.18
CA ILE A 262 -22.96 -11.84 20.46
C ILE A 262 -22.16 -12.65 21.49
N VAL A 263 -22.44 -13.96 21.57
CA VAL A 263 -21.80 -14.84 22.57
C VAL A 263 -20.58 -15.58 22.03
N GLU A 264 -20.52 -15.79 20.71
CA GLU A 264 -19.39 -16.40 19.99
C GLU A 264 -19.57 -16.18 18.48
N THR A 265 -18.50 -16.36 17.71
CA THR A 265 -18.55 -16.35 16.25
C THR A 265 -18.59 -17.77 15.66
N TRP A 266 -18.86 -17.91 14.37
CA TRP A 266 -18.78 -19.20 13.69
C TRP A 266 -17.34 -19.63 13.42
N SER A 267 -16.43 -18.67 13.23
CA SER A 267 -14.98 -18.93 13.23
C SER A 267 -14.52 -19.52 14.57
N ASP A 268 -15.02 -19.02 15.71
CA ASP A 268 -14.72 -19.58 17.04
C ASP A 268 -15.19 -21.05 17.16
N ARG A 269 -16.26 -21.41 16.45
CA ARG A 269 -16.76 -22.79 16.35
C ARG A 269 -15.97 -23.67 15.37
N GLY A 270 -14.92 -23.14 14.74
CA GLY A 270 -14.05 -23.86 13.82
C GLY A 270 -14.63 -24.09 12.43
N LEU A 271 -15.66 -23.32 12.03
CA LEU A 271 -16.13 -23.33 10.65
C LEU A 271 -15.16 -22.54 9.77
N ALA A 272 -14.98 -23.03 8.54
CA ALA A 272 -14.32 -22.27 7.50
C ALA A 272 -15.28 -21.16 7.03
N VAL A 273 -14.94 -19.93 7.39
CA VAL A 273 -15.72 -18.74 7.09
C VAL A 273 -14.83 -17.72 6.40
N TRP A 274 -15.44 -16.94 5.52
CA TRP A 274 -14.83 -15.80 4.87
C TRP A 274 -15.40 -14.50 5.44
N THR A 275 -14.56 -13.47 5.57
CA THR A 275 -14.94 -12.12 5.99
C THR A 275 -14.49 -11.10 4.96
N ARG A 276 -15.25 -10.01 4.82
CA ARG A 276 -15.07 -8.97 3.78
C ARG A 276 -13.91 -8.02 4.11
N GLY A 277 -12.68 -8.51 4.08
CA GLY A 277 -11.48 -7.74 4.43
C GLY A 277 -11.04 -6.69 3.40
N ALA A 278 -11.94 -5.80 2.94
CA ALA A 278 -11.72 -4.69 1.97
C ALA A 278 -12.04 -4.96 0.48
N GLY A 279 -13.25 -5.45 0.18
CA GLY A 279 -13.76 -5.51 -1.20
C GLY A 279 -15.28 -5.62 -1.25
N GLU A 280 -15.89 -5.36 -2.41
CA GLU A 280 -17.34 -5.56 -2.58
C GLU A 280 -17.71 -7.06 -2.57
N TRP A 281 -18.91 -7.40 -2.12
CA TRP A 281 -19.46 -8.73 -2.37
C TRP A 281 -19.65 -8.91 -3.87
N MET A 282 -18.81 -9.74 -4.47
CA MET A 282 -18.77 -9.96 -5.93
C MET A 282 -19.35 -11.31 -6.34
N GLU A 283 -19.82 -12.13 -5.39
CA GLU A 283 -20.42 -13.41 -5.70
C GLU A 283 -21.89 -13.23 -6.16
N GLY A 284 -22.26 -13.85 -7.28
CA GLY A 284 -23.63 -13.78 -7.77
C GLY A 284 -24.61 -14.42 -6.78
N GLY A 285 -25.58 -13.66 -6.28
CA GLY A 285 -26.59 -14.13 -5.33
C GLY A 285 -27.03 -13.06 -4.34
N VAL A 286 -27.90 -13.42 -3.40
CA VAL A 286 -28.29 -12.54 -2.27
C VAL A 286 -27.30 -12.80 -1.13
N PRO A 287 -26.61 -11.79 -0.57
CA PRO A 287 -25.61 -11.99 0.48
C PRO A 287 -26.12 -12.80 1.68
N GLY A 288 -27.40 -12.62 2.04
CA GLY A 288 -28.06 -13.38 3.11
C GLY A 288 -28.14 -14.89 2.88
N ASP A 289 -28.03 -15.37 1.63
CA ASP A 289 -27.96 -16.80 1.34
C ASP A 289 -26.61 -17.41 1.70
N TYR A 290 -25.58 -16.59 1.93
CA TYR A 290 -24.21 -17.02 2.21
C TYR A 290 -23.75 -16.64 3.62
N ALA A 291 -24.37 -15.62 4.21
CA ALA A 291 -24.01 -15.10 5.52
C ALA A 291 -24.51 -16.00 6.65
N TYR A 292 -23.61 -16.35 7.56
CA TYR A 292 -23.98 -17.02 8.80
C TYR A 292 -24.63 -16.04 9.77
N VAL A 293 -25.76 -16.45 10.33
CA VAL A 293 -26.52 -15.65 11.31
C VAL A 293 -25.68 -15.44 12.59
N PRO A 294 -25.50 -14.21 13.10
CA PRO A 294 -24.76 -13.95 14.34
C PRO A 294 -25.35 -14.75 15.51
N ILE A 295 -24.47 -15.33 16.33
CA ILE A 295 -24.90 -16.15 17.46
C ILE A 295 -25.14 -15.23 18.66
N LEU A 296 -26.38 -14.76 18.79
CA LEU A 296 -26.80 -13.92 19.92
C LEU A 296 -27.27 -14.77 21.11
N GLY A 297 -26.92 -14.32 22.32
CA GLY A 297 -27.31 -14.93 23.59
C GLY A 297 -28.74 -14.60 24.00
N TRP A 298 -29.74 -14.94 23.17
CA TRP A 298 -31.16 -14.73 23.48
C TRP A 298 -31.57 -15.44 24.77
N SER A 299 -31.98 -14.66 25.78
CA SER A 299 -32.40 -15.17 27.09
C SER A 299 -33.93 -15.39 27.17
N GLU A 300 -34.38 -16.15 28.18
CA GLU A 300 -35.82 -16.25 28.51
C GLU A 300 -36.41 -14.89 28.90
N SER A 301 -35.58 -14.00 29.49
CA SER A 301 -36.00 -12.63 29.81
C SER A 301 -36.30 -11.81 28.56
N ASP A 302 -35.52 -11.99 27.50
CA ASP A 302 -35.73 -11.30 26.23
C ASP A 302 -37.04 -11.77 25.56
N GLN A 303 -37.32 -13.08 25.61
CA GLN A 303 -38.58 -13.64 25.13
C GLN A 303 -39.77 -13.05 25.89
N GLU A 304 -39.66 -12.94 27.22
CA GLU A 304 -40.73 -12.40 28.05
C GLU A 304 -40.97 -10.90 27.77
N VAL A 305 -39.92 -10.10 27.58
CA VAL A 305 -40.03 -8.69 27.19
C VAL A 305 -40.79 -8.56 25.86
N VAL A 306 -40.45 -9.38 24.87
CA VAL A 306 -41.13 -9.40 23.57
C VAL A 306 -42.59 -9.82 23.73
N ARG A 307 -42.86 -10.91 24.46
CA ARG A 307 -44.22 -11.41 24.70
C ARG A 307 -45.11 -10.38 25.39
N VAL A 308 -44.59 -9.72 26.44
CA VAL A 308 -45.31 -8.67 27.17
C VAL A 308 -45.58 -7.47 26.27
N ALA A 309 -44.61 -7.07 25.44
CA ALA A 309 -44.77 -5.97 24.50
C ALA A 309 -45.90 -6.22 23.49
N PHE A 310 -46.01 -7.44 22.95
CA PHE A 310 -47.11 -7.82 22.05
C PHE A 310 -48.44 -8.09 22.78
N SER A 311 -48.39 -8.44 24.07
CA SER A 311 -49.61 -8.65 24.87
C SER A 311 -50.29 -7.34 25.29
N ALA A 312 -49.59 -6.21 25.23
CA ALA A 312 -50.07 -4.94 25.75
C ALA A 312 -51.32 -4.40 25.03
N ASP A 313 -51.50 -4.78 23.76
CA ASP A 313 -52.60 -4.33 22.90
C ASP A 313 -53.68 -5.39 22.67
N LEU A 314 -53.63 -6.52 23.39
CA LEU A 314 -54.61 -7.61 23.25
C LEU A 314 -55.94 -7.32 23.97
N GLU A 315 -57.05 -7.85 23.45
CA GLU A 315 -58.36 -7.74 24.10
C GLU A 315 -58.44 -8.61 25.38
N GLU A 316 -59.39 -8.30 26.27
CA GLU A 316 -59.59 -9.06 27.50
C GLU A 316 -59.94 -10.52 27.19
N GLY A 317 -59.09 -11.44 27.65
CA GLY A 317 -59.22 -12.88 27.41
C GLY A 317 -58.34 -13.41 26.27
N GLU A 318 -57.77 -12.56 25.43
CA GLU A 318 -56.82 -13.00 24.39
C GLU A 318 -55.45 -13.34 24.97
N SER A 319 -54.73 -14.22 24.29
CA SER A 319 -53.36 -14.59 24.62
C SER A 319 -52.50 -14.59 23.36
N CYS A 320 -51.22 -14.26 23.47
CA CYS A 320 -50.28 -14.40 22.37
C CYS A 320 -49.19 -15.43 22.66
N GLU A 321 -48.78 -16.13 21.62
CA GLU A 321 -47.59 -16.97 21.60
C GLU A 321 -46.61 -16.37 20.59
N VAL A 322 -45.32 -16.31 20.96
CA VAL A 322 -44.27 -15.74 20.12
C VAL A 322 -43.25 -16.82 19.79
N SER A 323 -42.88 -16.93 18.51
CA SER A 323 -41.84 -17.87 18.08
C SER A 323 -40.49 -17.46 18.66
N TRP A 324 -39.74 -18.41 19.23
CA TRP A 324 -38.43 -18.15 19.83
C TRP A 324 -37.41 -19.27 19.54
N PRO A 325 -36.12 -18.94 19.33
CA PRO A 325 -35.54 -17.60 19.19
C PRO A 325 -36.01 -16.89 17.90
N PRO A 326 -35.81 -15.56 17.80
CA PRO A 326 -36.15 -14.81 16.59
C PRO A 326 -35.35 -15.31 15.39
N ARG A 327 -35.94 -15.30 14.19
CA ARG A 327 -35.21 -15.59 12.95
C ARG A 327 -34.54 -14.34 12.45
N ALA A 328 -33.27 -14.46 12.07
CA ALA A 328 -32.52 -13.36 11.48
C ALA A 328 -32.61 -13.37 9.95
N SER A 329 -32.43 -12.19 9.36
CA SER A 329 -32.18 -12.00 7.93
C SER A 329 -31.16 -10.89 7.76
N LEU A 330 -30.12 -11.13 6.97
CA LEU A 330 -29.17 -10.08 6.58
C LEU A 330 -29.87 -9.15 5.59
N TRP A 331 -30.17 -7.94 6.02
CA TRP A 331 -30.89 -6.96 5.23
C TRP A 331 -29.97 -6.15 4.31
N THR A 332 -28.85 -5.70 4.85
CA THR A 332 -27.74 -5.13 4.08
C THR A 332 -26.44 -5.69 4.63
N GLU A 333 -25.53 -6.03 3.74
CA GLU A 333 -24.16 -6.44 4.08
C GLU A 333 -23.26 -5.27 4.53
N GLY A 334 -23.77 -4.03 4.43
CA GLY A 334 -23.01 -2.82 4.69
C GLY A 334 -21.88 -2.60 3.68
N SER A 335 -21.03 -1.62 3.96
CA SER A 335 -19.84 -1.31 3.17
C SER A 335 -18.76 -0.69 4.04
N VAL A 336 -17.50 -0.97 3.74
CA VAL A 336 -16.36 -0.24 4.28
C VAL A 336 -15.55 0.20 3.07
N SER A 337 -15.54 1.49 2.80
CA SER A 337 -14.66 2.04 1.77
C SER A 337 -13.27 2.22 2.35
N GLU A 338 -12.26 1.66 1.68
CA GLU A 338 -10.89 2.08 1.97
C GLU A 338 -10.80 3.59 1.75
N PRO A 339 -10.16 4.32 2.65
CA PRO A 339 -10.06 5.75 2.49
C PRO A 339 -9.21 6.08 1.25
N ASP A 340 -9.73 6.92 0.37
CA ASP A 340 -9.03 7.34 -0.84
C ASP A 340 -7.67 7.95 -0.49
N LEU A 341 -6.60 7.29 -0.91
CA LEU A 341 -5.23 7.75 -0.69
C LEU A 341 -4.89 8.86 -1.67
N GLN A 342 -5.04 10.09 -1.22
CA GLN A 342 -4.72 11.27 -2.01
C GLN A 342 -3.25 11.67 -1.81
N GLY A 343 -2.61 12.04 -2.91
CA GLY A 343 -1.30 12.69 -2.88
C GLY A 343 -1.37 14.14 -2.40
N CYS A 344 -0.22 14.82 -2.34
CA CYS A 344 -0.15 16.26 -2.05
C CYS A 344 0.10 17.07 -3.33
N ASP A 345 0.28 18.39 -3.24
CA ASP A 345 0.61 19.24 -4.40
C ASP A 345 1.87 18.78 -5.17
N ALA A 346 2.78 18.04 -4.52
CA ALA A 346 3.99 17.51 -5.12
C ALA A 346 3.85 16.07 -5.66
N HIS A 347 2.79 15.34 -5.28
CA HIS A 347 2.63 13.92 -5.60
C HIS A 347 1.22 13.65 -6.10
N GLU A 348 1.08 13.05 -7.29
CA GLU A 348 -0.24 12.70 -7.83
C GLU A 348 -0.94 11.61 -7.01
N SER A 349 -0.17 10.70 -6.41
CA SER A 349 -0.64 9.65 -5.50
C SER A 349 -0.01 9.81 -4.12
N PHE A 350 -0.62 9.18 -3.11
CA PHE A 350 -0.06 9.15 -1.76
C PHE A 350 1.34 8.54 -1.74
N ASP A 351 2.31 9.29 -1.21
CA ASP A 351 3.65 8.78 -0.90
C ASP A 351 3.79 8.60 0.62
N PRO A 352 3.98 7.35 1.12
CA PRO A 352 4.15 7.10 2.54
C PRO A 352 5.39 7.79 3.14
N MET A 353 6.37 8.17 2.32
CA MET A 353 7.57 8.89 2.76
C MET A 353 7.39 10.41 2.77
N CYS A 354 6.34 10.94 2.14
CA CYS A 354 6.06 12.37 2.12
C CYS A 354 5.18 12.79 3.29
N LEU A 355 5.74 13.52 4.25
CA LEU A 355 5.02 14.00 5.44
C LEU A 355 3.85 14.94 5.09
N ASP A 356 3.88 15.59 3.93
CA ASP A 356 2.83 16.48 3.44
C ASP A 356 1.67 15.74 2.76
N CYS A 357 1.86 14.48 2.34
CA CYS A 357 0.75 13.66 1.83
C CYS A 357 -0.26 13.41 2.97
N PRO A 358 -1.55 13.74 2.76
CA PRO A 358 -2.56 13.56 3.79
C PRO A 358 -2.70 12.07 4.13
N VAL A 359 -2.74 11.76 5.43
CA VAL A 359 -3.12 10.43 5.88
C VAL A 359 -4.62 10.39 5.99
N ALA A 360 -5.22 9.35 5.42
CA ALA A 360 -6.62 9.02 5.59
C ALA A 360 -7.05 9.14 7.05
N SER A 361 -8.13 9.86 7.33
CA SER A 361 -8.77 9.79 8.64
C SER A 361 -9.31 8.37 8.86
N GLN A 362 -9.20 7.86 10.09
CA GLN A 362 -9.71 6.52 10.49
C GLN A 362 -11.18 6.28 10.14
N SER A 363 -11.97 7.32 9.90
CA SER A 363 -13.32 7.17 9.39
C SER A 363 -13.25 6.82 7.90
N ALA A 364 -13.00 5.55 7.60
CA ALA A 364 -13.62 4.95 6.43
C ALA A 364 -15.11 5.30 6.47
N ASP A 365 -15.68 5.76 5.36
CA ASP A 365 -17.14 5.79 5.23
C ASP A 365 -17.60 4.33 5.38
N MET A 366 -18.28 4.08 6.50
CA MET A 366 -18.72 2.75 6.92
C MET A 366 -20.24 2.75 7.01
N ASP A 367 -20.86 2.00 6.11
CA ASP A 367 -22.25 1.62 6.24
C ASP A 367 -22.30 0.28 7.00
N PRO A 368 -22.94 0.17 8.16
CA PRO A 368 -22.96 -1.08 8.91
C PRO A 368 -23.72 -2.18 8.17
N ALA A 369 -23.34 -3.42 8.42
CA ALA A 369 -24.17 -4.56 8.07
C ALA A 369 -25.38 -4.61 9.01
N GLU A 370 -26.59 -4.75 8.47
CA GLU A 370 -27.82 -4.78 9.25
C GLU A 370 -28.48 -6.16 9.22
N TRP A 371 -28.60 -6.77 10.39
CA TRP A 371 -29.40 -7.98 10.61
C TRP A 371 -30.76 -7.61 11.18
N ARG A 372 -31.83 -8.07 10.54
CA ARG A 372 -33.21 -7.89 11.02
C ARG A 372 -33.71 -9.16 11.66
N TRP A 373 -34.28 -9.03 12.86
CA TRP A 373 -34.77 -10.14 13.66
C TRP A 373 -36.28 -10.13 13.71
N TYR A 374 -36.86 -11.30 13.44
CA TYR A 374 -38.29 -11.45 13.30
C TYR A 374 -38.83 -12.55 14.21
N VAL A 375 -40.02 -12.33 14.73
CA VAL A 375 -40.80 -13.33 15.47
C VAL A 375 -42.16 -13.52 14.79
N GLY A 376 -42.61 -14.76 14.71
CA GLY A 376 -44.02 -15.07 14.50
C GLY A 376 -44.80 -14.76 15.77
N VAL A 377 -45.93 -14.07 15.63
CA VAL A 377 -46.86 -13.76 16.71
C VAL A 377 -48.20 -14.39 16.35
N GLU A 378 -48.63 -15.33 17.18
CA GLU A 378 -49.91 -16.02 17.05
C GLU A 378 -50.82 -15.54 18.18
N VAL A 379 -52.00 -15.03 17.83
CA VAL A 379 -52.99 -14.54 18.79
C VAL A 379 -54.13 -15.55 18.89
N PHE A 380 -54.48 -15.90 20.12
CA PHE A 380 -55.51 -16.88 20.44
C PHE A 380 -56.62 -16.23 21.26
N ARG A 381 -57.86 -16.59 20.95
CA ARG A 381 -59.04 -16.21 21.72
C ARG A 381 -59.68 -17.46 22.35
N PRO A 382 -60.22 -17.37 23.57
CA PRO A 382 -60.95 -18.47 24.20
C PRO A 382 -62.22 -18.78 23.42
N ALA A 383 -62.54 -20.07 23.26
CA ALA A 383 -63.86 -20.49 22.81
C ALA A 383 -64.93 -20.12 23.84
N GLU A 384 -66.14 -19.79 23.39
CA GLU A 384 -67.24 -19.36 24.27
C GLU A 384 -67.70 -20.46 25.25
N ASP A 385 -67.38 -21.73 25.00
CA ASP A 385 -67.96 -22.87 25.73
C ASP A 385 -66.98 -24.04 26.05
N ASP A 386 -65.66 -23.91 25.83
CA ASP A 386 -64.69 -24.97 26.18
C ASP A 386 -63.27 -24.42 26.47
N ASP A 387 -62.41 -25.20 27.14
CA ASP A 387 -60.98 -24.91 27.38
C ASP A 387 -60.13 -24.85 26.08
N GLU A 388 -60.76 -24.91 24.90
CA GLU A 388 -60.10 -24.83 23.60
C GLU A 388 -59.86 -23.37 23.19
N ARG A 389 -58.64 -23.09 22.73
CA ARG A 389 -58.23 -21.80 22.16
C ARG A 389 -58.19 -21.92 20.63
N PHE A 390 -58.70 -20.93 19.90
CA PHE A 390 -58.57 -20.88 18.45
C PHE A 390 -57.72 -19.69 18.01
N GLU A 391 -56.88 -19.92 17.01
CA GLU A 391 -56.01 -18.91 16.39
C GLU A 391 -56.86 -17.89 15.64
N VAL A 392 -56.63 -16.61 15.91
CA VAL A 392 -57.36 -15.49 15.33
C VAL A 392 -56.50 -14.70 14.35
N ASP A 393 -55.20 -14.58 14.63
CA ASP A 393 -54.25 -13.89 13.77
C ASP A 393 -52.85 -14.50 13.88
N CYS A 394 -52.12 -14.49 12.77
CA CYS A 394 -50.74 -14.90 12.68
C CYS A 394 -49.98 -13.87 11.84
N SER A 395 -48.99 -13.23 12.46
CA SER A 395 -48.20 -12.20 11.80
C SER A 395 -46.70 -12.39 12.07
N TYR A 396 -45.88 -11.90 11.15
CA TYR A 396 -44.42 -11.96 11.28
C TYR A 396 -43.90 -10.54 11.51
N GLN A 397 -43.35 -10.30 12.69
CA GLN A 397 -43.03 -8.95 13.18
C GLN A 397 -41.52 -8.76 13.30
N HIS A 398 -41.02 -7.65 12.75
CA HIS A 398 -39.62 -7.22 12.90
C HIS A 398 -39.46 -6.52 14.24
N ILE A 399 -38.67 -7.11 15.14
CA ILE A 399 -38.55 -6.63 16.53
C ILE A 399 -37.24 -5.93 16.83
N LEU A 400 -36.16 -6.25 16.11
CA LEU A 400 -34.82 -5.75 16.39
C LEU A 400 -34.01 -5.63 15.10
N THR A 401 -33.27 -4.53 14.95
CA THR A 401 -32.18 -4.43 13.97
C THR A 401 -30.85 -4.47 14.71
N THR A 402 -29.92 -5.31 14.26
CA THR A 402 -28.55 -5.37 14.78
C THR A 402 -27.60 -4.83 13.72
N ARG A 403 -26.83 -3.81 14.07
CA ARG A 403 -25.80 -3.19 13.24
C ARG A 403 -24.44 -3.70 13.67
N MET A 404 -23.65 -4.18 12.72
CA MET A 404 -22.29 -4.65 12.98
C MET A 404 -21.33 -4.15 11.90
N ASP A 405 -20.03 -4.15 12.22
CA ASP A 405 -19.01 -3.83 11.22
C ASP A 405 -19.13 -4.84 10.05
N PRO A 406 -19.21 -4.40 8.79
CA PRO A 406 -19.31 -5.29 7.63
C PRO A 406 -18.16 -6.30 7.54
N ARG A 407 -16.98 -5.95 8.08
CA ARG A 407 -15.81 -6.83 8.12
C ARG A 407 -15.95 -7.95 9.17
N ALA A 408 -16.89 -7.85 10.09
CA ALA A 408 -17.23 -8.88 11.08
C ALA A 408 -18.25 -9.91 10.57
N VAL A 409 -18.90 -9.66 9.41
CA VAL A 409 -19.89 -10.58 8.87
C VAL A 409 -19.18 -11.82 8.32
N GLU A 410 -19.58 -12.99 8.80
CA GLU A 410 -19.02 -14.27 8.41
C GLU A 410 -19.88 -14.93 7.32
N TYR A 411 -19.25 -15.33 6.22
CA TYR A 411 -19.90 -15.99 5.09
C TYR A 411 -19.33 -17.39 4.87
N SER A 412 -20.13 -18.25 4.24
CA SER A 412 -19.72 -19.60 3.83
C SER A 412 -18.71 -19.59 2.68
N GLU A 413 -17.54 -20.22 2.89
CA GLU A 413 -16.58 -20.49 1.80
C GLU A 413 -17.04 -21.61 0.84
N SER A 414 -18.07 -22.38 1.22
CA SER A 414 -18.47 -23.61 0.52
C SER A 414 -19.72 -23.43 -0.36
N GLY A 415 -20.20 -22.20 -0.51
CA GLY A 415 -21.43 -21.86 -1.24
C GLY A 415 -22.62 -21.57 -0.33
N PRO A 416 -23.83 -21.39 -0.88
CA PRO A 416 -24.99 -20.88 -0.15
C PRO A 416 -25.49 -21.84 0.94
N LEU A 417 -25.87 -21.26 2.07
CA LEU A 417 -26.48 -21.88 3.23
C LEU A 417 -27.96 -22.17 2.92
N ARG A 418 -28.32 -23.44 2.78
CA ARG A 418 -29.68 -23.89 2.46
C ARG A 418 -30.50 -24.27 3.68
#